data_AF-A0A949HS91-F1
#
_entry.id   AF-A0A949HS91-F1
#
_cell.length_a   1.000
_cell.length_b   1.000
_cell.length_c   1.000
_cell.angle_alpha   90.00
_cell.angle_beta   90.00
_cell.angle_gamma   90.00
#
_symmetry.space_group_name_H-M   'P 1'
#
loop_
_entity.id
_entity.type
_entity.pdbx_description
1 polymer ?
#
loop_
_entity_poly.entity_id
_entity_poly.type
_entity_poly.pdbx_seq_one_letter_code
_entity_poly.pdbx_strand_id
1 'polypeptide(L)'
;MRKGILGRKIGMTQIFQPDGSIVPVTVIEAGPCKVLQVKTVDRDGYDAVQLGFLDKPRRLASRSERGHVADISSKRSAKLQKAGLALAPKSEGEPKKFIKELRGDAGMSVGQDVLASV
;
A
#
# COMPACT_ATOMS: atom_id res chain seq x y z
N MET A 1 -12.44 13.87 3.31
CA MET A 1 -11.89 12.50 3.29
C MET A 1 -11.72 12.06 1.84
N ARG A 2 -10.50 12.00 1.30
CA ARG A 2 -10.24 11.48 -0.05
C ARG A 2 -9.77 10.04 0.08
N LYS A 3 -10.68 9.09 -0.12
CA LYS A 3 -10.33 7.66 -0.20
C LYS A 3 -9.77 7.41 -1.59
N GLY A 4 -8.58 6.82 -1.65
CA GLY A 4 -7.92 6.46 -2.91
C GLY A 4 -7.34 5.06 -2.80
N ILE A 5 -7.27 4.38 -3.94
CA ILE A 5 -6.67 3.05 -4.08
C ILE A 5 -5.67 3.10 -5.24
N LEU A 6 -4.68 2.22 -5.21
CA LEU A 6 -3.82 2.00 -6.37
C LEU A 6 -4.47 0.99 -7.29
N GLY A 7 -4.36 1.25 -8.60
CA GLY A 7 -4.84 0.34 -9.62
C GLY A 7 -3.94 0.38 -10.85
N ARG A 8 -4.03 -0.67 -11.65
CA ARG A 8 -3.34 -0.79 -12.93
C ARG A 8 -4.34 -0.66 -14.07
N LYS A 9 -4.05 0.20 -15.05
CA LYS A 9 -4.80 0.24 -16.31
C LYS A 9 -4.55 -1.07 -17.06
N ILE A 10 -5.60 -1.89 -17.23
CA ILE A 10 -5.52 -3.14 -18.01
C ILE A 10 -5.65 -2.83 -19.49
N GLY A 11 -6.61 -1.97 -19.85
CA GLY A 11 -6.93 -1.67 -21.23
C GLY A 11 -8.17 -0.82 -21.38
N MET A 12 -8.62 -0.66 -22.61
CA MET A 12 -9.87 0.00 -22.95
C MET A 12 -10.77 -1.00 -23.65
N THR A 13 -12.05 -0.95 -23.34
CA THR A 13 -13.09 -1.75 -23.99
C THR A 13 -14.32 -0.89 -24.17
N GLN A 14 -15.38 -1.46 -24.73
CA GLN A 14 -16.66 -0.79 -24.86
C GLN A 14 -17.77 -1.66 -24.26
N ILE A 15 -18.73 -1.00 -23.59
CA ILE A 15 -19.92 -1.66 -23.06
C ILE A 15 -21.08 -1.30 -23.97
N PHE A 16 -21.81 -2.32 -24.40
CA PHE A 16 -23.07 -2.17 -25.13
C PHE A 16 -24.21 -2.08 -24.14
N GLN A 17 -24.96 -0.99 -24.19
CA GLN A 17 -26.14 -0.80 -23.36
C GLN A 17 -27.39 -1.38 -24.04
N PRO A 18 -28.48 -1.65 -23.28
CA PRO A 18 -29.72 -2.21 -23.83
C PRO A 18 -30.39 -1.33 -24.89
N ASP A 19 -30.11 -0.03 -24.89
CA ASP A 19 -30.61 0.95 -25.86
C ASP A 19 -29.82 0.98 -27.18
N GLY A 20 -28.80 0.11 -27.32
CA GLY A 20 -27.93 0.07 -28.49
C GLY A 20 -26.78 1.10 -28.47
N SER A 21 -26.65 1.90 -27.41
CA SER A 21 -25.55 2.85 -27.27
C SER A 21 -24.23 2.15 -26.89
N ILE A 22 -23.11 2.76 -27.30
CA ILE A 22 -21.75 2.26 -27.05
C ILE A 22 -21.03 3.24 -26.13
N VAL A 23 -20.58 2.75 -24.97
CA VAL A 23 -19.79 3.54 -24.01
C VAL A 23 -18.36 3.01 -23.98
N PRO A 24 -17.36 3.80 -24.41
CA PRO A 24 -15.96 3.43 -24.26
C PRO A 24 -15.55 3.57 -22.79
N VAL A 25 -14.99 2.49 -22.22
CA VAL A 25 -14.59 2.43 -20.82
C VAL A 25 -13.13 1.98 -20.69
N THR A 26 -12.47 2.47 -19.66
CA THR A 26 -11.14 1.99 -19.27
C THR A 26 -11.28 0.96 -18.16
N VAL A 27 -10.74 -0.23 -18.38
CA VAL A 27 -10.71 -1.30 -17.38
C VAL A 27 -9.51 -1.07 -16.47
N ILE A 28 -9.78 -0.90 -15.17
CA ILE A 28 -8.77 -0.72 -14.13
C ILE A 28 -8.81 -1.93 -13.20
N GLU A 29 -7.67 -2.58 -13.04
CA GLU A 29 -7.46 -3.57 -11.98
C GLU A 29 -7.20 -2.82 -10.68
N ALA A 30 -8.22 -2.73 -9.83
CA ALA A 30 -8.09 -2.28 -8.46
C ALA A 30 -8.13 -3.51 -7.55
N GLY A 31 -7.02 -3.83 -6.87
CA GLY A 31 -6.86 -5.08 -6.11
C GLY A 31 -5.91 -4.89 -4.93
N PRO A 32 -5.96 -5.76 -3.91
CA PRO A 32 -5.83 -5.36 -2.51
C PRO A 32 -4.60 -4.49 -2.27
N CYS A 33 -4.88 -3.26 -1.84
CA CYS A 33 -3.85 -2.28 -1.51
C CYS A 33 -3.59 -2.34 -0.02
N LYS A 34 -2.48 -2.96 0.38
CA LYS A 34 -2.12 -3.11 1.79
C LYS A 34 -1.53 -1.82 2.33
N VAL A 35 -2.00 -1.37 3.49
CA VAL A 35 -1.43 -0.22 4.21
C VAL A 35 -0.08 -0.63 4.80
N LEU A 36 1.00 -0.04 4.28
CA LEU A 36 2.38 -0.33 4.71
C LEU A 36 2.81 0.52 5.90
N GLN A 37 2.46 1.80 5.86
CA GLN A 37 2.84 2.77 6.88
C GLN A 37 1.77 3.86 6.97
N VAL A 38 1.50 4.32 8.18
CA VAL A 38 0.68 5.50 8.46
C VAL A 38 1.61 6.58 9.00
N LYS A 39 1.56 7.76 8.38
CA LYS A 39 2.31 8.96 8.77
C LYS A 39 1.36 9.91 9.48
N THR A 40 1.83 10.44 10.60
CA THR A 40 1.08 11.39 11.44
C THR A 40 1.83 12.71 11.53
N VAL A 41 1.11 13.81 11.77
CA VAL A 41 1.73 15.14 11.97
C VAL A 41 2.85 15.12 13.01
N ASP A 42 2.65 14.46 14.15
CA ASP A 42 3.63 14.46 15.25
C ASP A 42 4.96 13.78 14.90
N ARG A 43 4.93 12.77 14.02
CA ARG A 43 6.12 11.97 13.67
C ARG A 43 6.76 12.43 12.36
N ASP A 44 5.95 12.77 11.38
CA ASP A 44 6.36 12.95 9.99
C ASP A 44 6.09 14.39 9.46
N GLY A 45 5.39 15.24 10.22
CA GLY A 45 5.06 16.61 9.85
C GLY A 45 3.86 16.76 8.91
N TYR A 46 3.20 15.65 8.54
CA TYR A 46 1.99 15.62 7.73
C TYR A 46 1.24 14.30 7.85
N ASP A 47 -0.06 14.32 7.54
CA ASP A 47 -0.89 13.11 7.50
C ASP A 47 -0.90 12.47 6.11
N ALA A 48 -0.50 11.20 6.08
CA ALA A 48 -0.54 10.39 4.87
C ALA A 48 -0.59 8.90 5.16
N VAL A 49 -1.14 8.15 4.20
CA VAL A 49 -1.14 6.69 4.21
C VAL A 49 -0.31 6.18 3.06
N GLN A 50 0.62 5.27 3.36
CA GLN A 50 1.40 4.57 2.36
C GLN A 50 0.71 3.25 2.00
N LEU A 51 0.31 3.12 0.75
CA LEU A 51 -0.31 1.93 0.19
C LEU A 51 0.65 1.16 -0.70
N GLY A 52 0.58 -0.17 -0.64
CA GLY A 52 1.32 -1.06 -1.50
C GLY A 52 0.40 -1.92 -2.38
N PHE A 53 0.74 -2.03 -3.67
CA PHE A 53 -0.03 -2.75 -4.69
C PHE A 53 0.84 -3.75 -5.45
N LEU A 54 0.27 -4.94 -5.68
CA LEU A 54 0.88 -6.16 -6.23
C LEU A 54 2.09 -6.67 -5.44
N ASP A 55 2.19 -7.99 -5.33
CA ASP A 55 3.30 -8.63 -4.65
C ASP A 55 4.54 -8.72 -5.54
N LYS A 56 5.70 -8.53 -4.92
CA LYS A 56 7.03 -8.71 -5.49
C LYS A 56 7.66 -9.93 -4.81
N PRO A 57 8.01 -10.98 -5.57
CA PRO A 57 8.61 -12.18 -4.99
C PRO A 57 9.84 -11.85 -4.13
N ARG A 58 9.92 -12.41 -2.91
CA ARG A 58 10.97 -12.11 -1.93
C ARG A 58 12.40 -12.33 -2.45
N ARG A 59 12.58 -13.21 -3.43
CA ARG A 59 13.87 -13.47 -4.10
C ARG A 59 14.35 -12.29 -4.95
N LEU A 60 13.42 -11.53 -5.52
CA LEU A 60 13.70 -10.35 -6.36
C LEU A 60 13.70 -9.05 -5.56
N ALA A 61 13.31 -9.10 -4.28
CA ALA A 61 13.27 -7.94 -3.40
C ALA A 61 14.62 -7.72 -2.71
N SER A 62 15.06 -6.47 -2.69
CA SER A 62 16.23 -6.03 -1.94
C SER A 62 16.01 -6.23 -0.43
N ARG A 63 17.11 -6.25 0.34
CA ARG A 63 17.02 -6.36 1.81
C ARG A 63 16.18 -5.24 2.43
N SER A 64 16.27 -4.02 1.89
CA SER A 64 15.52 -2.86 2.37
C SER A 64 14.02 -3.02 2.13
N GLU A 65 13.61 -3.43 0.92
CA GLU A 65 12.18 -3.68 0.61
C GLU A 65 11.58 -4.75 1.51
N ARG A 66 12.31 -5.84 1.77
CA ARG A 66 11.87 -6.88 2.71
C ARG A 66 11.79 -6.37 4.15
N GLY A 67 12.73 -5.52 4.55
CA GLY A 67 12.77 -4.92 5.88
C GLY A 67 11.67 -3.89 6.14
N HIS A 68 11.08 -3.36 5.06
CA HIS A 68 9.96 -2.42 5.13
C HIS A 68 8.66 -3.13 5.49
N VAL A 69 8.42 -4.31 4.90
CA VAL A 69 7.18 -5.09 5.12
C VAL A 69 7.27 -6.11 6.25
N ALA A 70 8.48 -6.52 6.64
CA ALA A 70 8.70 -7.54 7.65
C ALA A 70 9.87 -7.17 8.58
N ASP A 71 9.87 -7.72 9.79
CA ASP A 71 11.00 -7.57 10.67
C ASP A 71 12.20 -8.42 10.22
N ILE A 72 13.32 -7.73 10.03
CA ILE A 72 14.59 -8.34 9.67
C ILE A 72 15.57 -8.04 10.79
N SER A 73 16.23 -9.09 11.27
CA SER A 73 17.31 -8.94 12.24
C SER A 73 18.45 -8.10 11.64
N SER A 74 18.80 -7.05 12.35
CA SER A 74 19.92 -6.19 12.02
C SER A 74 20.64 -5.75 13.29
N LYS A 75 21.92 -5.40 13.17
CA LYS A 75 22.68 -4.83 14.29
C LYS A 75 21.99 -3.59 14.88
N ARG A 76 21.31 -2.80 14.02
CA ARG A 76 20.50 -1.64 14.41
C ARG A 76 19.26 -2.05 15.20
N SER A 77 18.50 -3.05 14.75
CA SER A 77 17.30 -3.50 15.47
C SER A 77 17.66 -4.07 16.84
N ALA A 78 18.75 -4.83 16.94
CA ALA A 78 19.25 -5.33 18.21
C ALA A 78 19.70 -4.19 19.16
N LYS A 79 20.34 -3.13 18.64
CA LYS A 79 20.72 -1.95 19.42
C LYS A 79 19.49 -1.17 19.92
N LEU A 80 18.47 -1.01 19.08
CA LEU A 80 17.23 -0.31 19.43
C LEU A 80 16.42 -1.08 20.49
N GLN A 81 16.32 -2.40 20.37
CA GLN A 81 15.69 -3.25 21.37
C GLN A 81 16.41 -3.18 22.73
N LYS A 82 17.75 -3.18 22.72
CA LYS A 82 18.55 -2.96 23.94
C LYS A 82 18.37 -1.58 24.55
N ALA A 83 18.06 -0.57 23.73
CA ALA A 83 17.79 0.80 24.17
C ALA A 83 16.32 1.01 24.61
N GLY A 84 15.48 -0.03 24.59
CA GLY A 84 14.08 0.06 25.01
C GLY A 84 13.17 0.82 24.04
N LEU A 85 13.61 1.13 22.81
CA LEU A 85 12.79 1.79 21.81
C LEU A 85 11.93 0.77 21.06
N ALA A 86 10.62 1.01 21.02
CA ALA A 86 9.68 0.22 20.22
C ALA A 86 9.95 0.38 18.72
N LEU A 87 9.95 -0.74 18.00
CA LEU A 87 10.02 -0.75 16.53
C LEU A 87 8.68 -0.28 15.96
N ALA A 88 8.72 0.45 14.85
CA ALA A 88 7.50 0.88 14.16
C ALA A 88 6.68 -0.35 13.72
N PRO A 89 5.34 -0.32 13.84
CA PRO A 89 4.49 -1.42 13.42
C PRO A 89 4.64 -1.62 11.92
N LYS A 90 4.82 -2.88 11.50
CA LYS A 90 4.95 -3.26 10.09
C LYS A 90 3.72 -4.01 9.64
N SER A 91 3.43 -3.93 8.35
CA SER A 91 2.24 -4.52 7.75
C SER A 91 2.26 -6.05 7.65
N GLU A 92 3.39 -6.70 7.95
CA GLU A 92 3.65 -8.14 7.83
C GLU A 92 3.13 -8.77 6.52
N GLY A 93 4.01 -8.93 5.52
CA GLY A 93 3.60 -9.54 4.26
C GLY A 93 4.70 -9.74 3.23
N GLU A 94 4.28 -9.91 1.97
CA GLU A 94 5.19 -9.87 0.82
C GLU A 94 5.57 -8.43 0.47
N PRO A 95 6.81 -8.19 0.02
CA PRO A 95 7.21 -6.89 -0.50
C PRO A 95 6.28 -6.47 -1.64
N LYS A 96 5.87 -5.20 -1.66
CA LYS A 96 4.95 -4.70 -2.69
C LYS A 96 5.74 -4.12 -3.86
N LYS A 97 5.26 -4.35 -5.09
CA LYS A 97 5.91 -3.88 -6.33
C LYS A 97 5.70 -2.38 -6.54
N PHE A 98 4.50 -1.90 -6.24
CA PHE A 98 4.13 -0.50 -6.35
C PHE A 98 3.81 0.04 -4.96
N ILE A 99 4.42 1.16 -4.60
CA ILE A 99 4.19 1.82 -3.31
C ILE A 99 3.90 3.29 -3.60
N LYS A 100 2.84 3.82 -3.01
CA LYS A 100 2.50 5.24 -3.14
C LYS A 100 1.94 5.79 -1.84
N GLU A 101 2.30 7.03 -1.56
CA GLU A 101 1.72 7.80 -0.47
C GLU A 101 0.51 8.58 -0.97
N LEU A 102 -0.60 8.45 -0.23
CA LEU A 102 -1.79 9.26 -0.40
C LEU A 102 -1.90 10.21 0.78
N ARG A 103 -1.92 11.52 0.49
CA ARG A 103 -2.05 12.57 1.51
C ARG A 103 -3.50 12.68 1.96
N GLY A 104 -3.69 12.81 3.26
CA GLY A 104 -5.00 13.03 3.88
C GLY A 104 -5.24 12.14 5.08
N ASP A 105 -6.15 12.61 5.93
CA ASP A 105 -6.53 11.96 7.18
C ASP A 105 -7.41 10.74 6.89
N ALA A 106 -6.83 9.56 7.04
CA ALA A 106 -7.54 8.30 6.96
C ALA A 106 -7.12 7.50 8.19
N GLY A 107 -8.05 7.35 9.14
CA GLY A 107 -7.93 6.48 10.33
C GLY A 107 -7.82 5.00 9.98
N MET A 108 -6.89 4.66 9.10
CA MET A 108 -6.53 3.33 8.65
C MET A 108 -5.37 2.81 9.51
N SER A 109 -5.37 1.52 9.80
CA SER A 109 -4.28 0.87 10.55
C SER A 109 -3.28 0.22 9.60
N VAL A 110 -2.01 0.16 10.02
CA VAL A 110 -0.96 -0.58 9.29
C VAL A 110 -1.36 -2.05 9.20
N GLY A 111 -1.29 -2.61 8.00
CA GLY A 111 -1.67 -4.00 7.72
C GLY A 111 -3.10 -4.19 7.19
N GLN A 112 -3.95 -3.16 7.20
CA GLN A 112 -5.29 -3.22 6.62
C GLN A 112 -5.23 -3.31 5.08
N ASP A 113 -6.11 -4.12 4.49
CA ASP A 113 -6.32 -4.15 3.04
C ASP A 113 -7.40 -3.15 2.63
N VAL A 114 -7.07 -2.28 1.67
CA VAL A 114 -8.01 -1.36 1.03
C VAL A 114 -8.51 -2.01 -0.25
N LEU A 115 -9.82 -2.21 -0.33
CA LEU A 115 -10.51 -2.80 -1.49
C LEU A 115 -11.34 -1.73 -2.21
N ALA A 116 -11.46 -1.88 -3.52
CA ALA A 116 -12.47 -1.15 -4.28
C ALA A 116 -13.80 -1.92 -4.15
N SER A 117 -14.75 -1.35 -3.42
CA SER A 117 -16.14 -1.82 -3.43
C SER A 117 -16.79 -1.32 -4.72
N VAL A 118 -17.29 -2.23 -5.54
CA VAL A 118 -18.16 -1.95 -6.70
C VAL A 118 -19.61 -1.97 -6.23
#